data_AF-A0A0F9EE31-F1
#
_entry.id   AF-A0A0F9EE31-F1
#
_cell.length_a   1.000
_cell.length_b   1.000
_cell.length_c   1.000
_cell.angle_alpha   90.00
_cell.angle_beta   90.00
_cell.angle_gamma   90.00
#
_symmetry.space_group_name_H-M   'P 1'
#
loop_
_entity.id
_entity.type
_entity.pdbx_description
1 polymer ?
#
loop_
_entity_poly.entity_id
_entity_poly.type
_entity_poly.pdbx_seq_one_letter_code
_entity_poly.pdbx_strand_id
1 'polypeptide(L)' 'FDLQGHRGARGYHPENSLPGFAAALALGVTTLEMDLAMTRDGVLVVHHDQRGHLRTDQLDDFRQGKPNEQPNGN' A
#
# COMPACT_ATOMS: atom_id res chain seq x y z
N PHE A 1 -4.36 -15.77 20.15
CA PHE A 1 -4.80 -14.40 19.83
C PHE A 1 -4.38 -14.12 18.40
N ASP A 2 -5.17 -13.40 17.62
CA ASP A 2 -4.79 -13.00 16.25
C ASP A 2 -4.26 -11.56 16.31
N LEU A 3 -2.98 -11.39 15.98
CA LEU A 3 -2.33 -10.09 15.96
C LEU A 3 -2.23 -9.62 14.50
N GLN A 4 -2.90 -8.51 14.21
CA GLN A 4 -3.06 -8.01 12.86
C GLN A 4 -2.29 -6.71 12.64
N GLY A 5 -1.50 -6.66 11.56
CA GLY A 5 -0.90 -5.42 11.05
C GLY A 5 -1.90 -4.68 10.16
N HIS A 6 -2.74 -3.84 10.77
CA HIS A 6 -3.75 -3.03 10.08
C HIS A 6 -3.08 -2.00 9.16
N ARG A 7 -3.17 -2.23 7.84
CA ARG A 7 -2.44 -1.55 6.76
C ARG A 7 -0.93 -1.60 6.95
N GLY A 8 -0.44 -2.72 7.47
CA GLY A 8 0.92 -2.88 7.95
C GLY A 8 1.16 -2.21 9.31
N ALA A 9 2.37 -1.72 9.53
CA ALA A 9 2.75 -1.00 10.74
C ALA A 9 2.44 0.51 10.62
N ARG A 10 1.18 0.86 10.35
CA ARG A 10 0.77 2.25 9.98
C ARG A 10 1.07 3.35 11.02
N GLY A 11 1.37 2.95 12.26
CA GLY A 11 1.84 3.88 13.30
C GLY A 11 3.33 4.24 13.19
N TYR A 12 4.11 3.48 12.42
CA TYR A 12 5.56 3.60 12.25
C TYR A 12 5.98 3.91 10.81
N HIS A 13 5.17 3.50 9.84
CA HIS A 13 5.42 3.67 8.40
C HIS A 13 4.16 4.16 7.68
N PRO A 14 4.28 4.72 6.46
CA PRO A 14 3.11 5.01 5.63
C PRO A 14 2.21 3.77 5.50
N GLU A 15 0.91 3.95 5.63
CA GLU A 15 -0.06 2.86 5.50
C GLU A 15 0.03 2.18 4.13
N ASN A 16 -0.34 0.90 4.06
CA ASN A 16 -0.43 0.15 2.81
C ASN A 16 0.87 0.15 1.98
N SER A 17 2.02 0.24 2.65
CA SER A 17 3.35 0.31 2.03
C SER A 17 4.19 -0.94 2.29
N LEU A 18 5.09 -1.29 1.35
CA LEU A 18 6.01 -2.41 1.52
C LEU A 18 6.88 -2.29 2.79
N PRO A 19 7.45 -1.11 3.14
CA PRO A 19 8.15 -0.95 4.41
C PRO A 19 7.25 -1.18 5.63
N GLY A 20 5.99 -0.72 5.58
CA GLY A 20 5.03 -0.93 6.66
C GLY A 20 4.67 -2.40 6.86
N PHE A 21 4.51 -3.16 5.78
CA PHE A 21 4.27 -4.61 5.86
C PHE A 21 5.50 -5.36 6.37
N ALA A 22 6.69 -5.04 5.87
CA ALA A 22 7.94 -5.65 6.35
C ALA A 22 8.16 -5.40 7.85
N ALA A 23 7.90 -4.18 8.32
CA ALA A 23 7.99 -3.85 9.74
C ALA A 23 6.96 -4.63 10.58
N ALA A 24 5.71 -4.76 10.11
CA ALA A 24 4.70 -5.54 10.83
C ALA A 24 5.11 -7.02 10.94
N LEU A 25 5.64 -7.61 9.87
CA LEU A 25 6.16 -8.99 9.89
C LEU A 25 7.34 -9.14 10.88
N ALA A 26 8.26 -8.17 10.90
CA ALA A 26 9.38 -8.17 11.84
C ALA A 26 8.94 -8.08 13.32
N LEU A 27 7.78 -7.45 13.58
CA LEU A 27 7.16 -7.37 14.91
C LEU A 27 6.38 -8.64 15.31
N GLY A 28 6.31 -9.65 14.42
CA GLY A 28 5.68 -10.93 14.71
C GLY A 28 4.16 -10.94 14.56
N VAL A 29 3.57 -10.03 13.77
CA VAL A 29 2.15 -10.14 13.41
C VAL A 29 1.93 -11.42 12.62
N THR A 30 0.78 -12.08 12.84
CA THR A 30 0.42 -13.31 12.12
C THR A 30 -0.46 -13.05 10.92
N THR A 31 -1.08 -11.87 10.87
CA THR A 31 -2.04 -11.48 9.84
C THR A 31 -1.71 -10.06 9.36
N LEU A 32 -1.65 -9.87 8.05
CA LEU A 32 -1.56 -8.54 7.43
C LEU A 32 -2.94 -8.17 6.89
N GLU A 33 -3.40 -6.97 7.21
CA GLU A 33 -4.59 -6.38 6.60
C GLU A 33 -4.14 -5.28 5.63
N MET A 34 -4.88 -5.14 4.53
CA MET A 34 -4.66 -4.12 3.51
C MET A 34 -5.96 -3.83 2.76
N ASP A 35 -6.07 -2.61 2.26
CA ASP A 35 -7.21 -2.18 1.45
C ASP A 35 -6.93 -2.37 -0.03
N LEU A 36 -7.91 -2.88 -0.78
CA LEU A 36 -7.80 -3.07 -2.23
C LEU A 36 -8.80 -2.18 -2.98
N ALA A 37 -8.34 -1.62 -4.09
CA ALA A 37 -9.17 -0.97 -5.09
C ALA A 37 -8.94 -1.62 -6.46
N MET A 38 -9.89 -1.44 -7.38
CA MET A 38 -9.79 -1.92 -8.76
C MET A 38 -9.70 -0.74 -9.72
N THR A 39 -8.75 -0.77 -10.63
CA THR A 39 -8.62 0.21 -11.72
C THR A 39 -9.69 -0.01 -12.78
N ARG A 40 -9.89 1.00 -13.66
CA ARG A 40 -10.87 0.90 -14.77
C ARG A 40 -10.62 -0.28 -15.71
N ASP A 41 -9.37 -0.67 -15.89
CA ASP A 41 -8.95 -1.80 -16.72
C ASP A 41 -8.77 -3.12 -15.93
N GLY A 42 -9.32 -3.19 -14.71
CA GLY A 42 -9.48 -4.45 -13.97
C GLY A 42 -8.25 -4.91 -13.17
N VAL A 43 -7.29 -4.03 -12.90
CA VAL A 43 -6.12 -4.35 -12.07
C VAL A 43 -6.39 -4.00 -10.61
N LEU A 44 -6.05 -4.92 -9.71
CA LEU A 44 -6.12 -4.67 -8.27
C LEU A 44 -4.89 -3.90 -7.79
N VAL A 45 -5.14 -2.92 -6.93
CA VAL A 45 -4.12 -2.03 -6.36
C VAL A 45 -4.36 -1.88 -4.86
N VAL A 46 -3.29 -1.70 -4.09
CA VAL A 46 -3.42 -1.44 -2.64
C VAL A 46 -3.72 0.04 -2.44
N HIS A 47 -4.93 0.36 -2.00
CA HIS A 47 -5.40 1.73 -1.82
C HIS A 47 -6.62 1.80 -0.90
N HIS A 48 -6.64 2.78 0.00
CA HIS A 48 -7.72 2.93 0.98
C HIS A 48 -8.87 3.85 0.53
N ASP A 49 -8.58 4.96 -0.15
CA ASP A 49 -9.59 5.99 -0.43
C ASP A 49 -10.41 5.68 -1.69
N GLN A 50 -11.73 5.53 -1.53
CA GLN A 50 -12.63 5.27 -2.66
C GLN A 50 -12.95 6.53 -3.49
N ARG A 51 -12.76 7.73 -2.93
CA ARG A 51 -13.14 9.02 -3.55
C ARG A 51 -11.94 9.88 -3.94
N GLY A 52 -10.74 9.52 -3.48
CA GLY A 52 -9.51 10.13 -3.94
C GLY A 52 -9.36 9.79 -5.42
N HIS A 53 -8.95 10.77 -6.24
CA HIS A 53 -8.52 10.43 -7.58
C HIS A 53 -7.34 9.47 -7.40
N LEU A 54 -7.52 8.19 -7.77
CA LEU A 54 -6.40 7.28 -7.92
C LEU A 54 -5.42 8.02 -8.81
N ARG A 55 -4.27 8.38 -8.25
CA ARG A 55 -3.19 8.95 -9.01
C ARG A 55 -2.67 7.82 -9.90
N THR A 56 -3.24 7.72 -11.09
CA THR A 56 -2.98 6.62 -12.04
C THR A 56 -1.58 6.69 -12.61
N ASP A 57 -0.91 7.84 -12.50
CA ASP A 57 0.50 8.02 -12.82
C ASP A 57 1.39 6.99 -12.09
N GLN A 58 1.13 6.71 -10.80
CA GLN A 58 1.87 5.67 -10.07
C GLN A 58 1.58 4.24 -10.55
N LEU A 59 0.39 3.99 -11.09
CA LEU A 59 -0.01 2.67 -11.61
C LEU A 59 0.57 2.42 -13.00
N ASP A 60 0.62 3.46 -13.83
CA ASP A 60 1.23 3.41 -15.15
C ASP A 60 2.74 3.19 -15.04
N ASP A 61 3.40 3.82 -14.07
CA ASP A 61 4.82 3.62 -13.80
C ASP A 61 5.14 2.19 -13.34
N PHE A 62 4.35 1.62 -12.44
CA PHE A 62 4.51 0.22 -12.03
C PHE A 62 4.35 -0.75 -13.21
N ARG A 63 3.32 -0.55 -14.05
CA ARG A 63 3.09 -1.38 -15.24
C ARG A 63 4.19 -1.27 -16.28
N GLN A 64 4.82 -0.10 -16.37
CA GLN A 64 5.93 0.17 -17.28
C GLN A 64 7.29 -0.24 -16.70
N GLY A 65 7.32 -0.79 -15.48
CA GLY A 65 8.56 -1.16 -14.80
C GLY A 65 9.43 0.05 -14.43
N LYS A 66 8.84 1.24 -14.38
CA LYS A 66 9.55 2.45 -13.96
C LYS A 66 9.68 2.45 -12.44
N PRO A 67 10.84 2.88 -11.90
CA PRO A 67 11.01 2.98 -10.46
C PRO A 67 9.97 3.95 -9.89
N ASN A 68 9.27 3.54 -8.84
CA ASN A 68 8.32 4.38 -8.12
C ASN A 68 9.11 5.48 -7.40
N GLU A 69 9.27 6.64 -8.04
CA GLU A 69 9.84 7.82 -7.39
C GLU A 69 8.83 8.28 -6.33
N GLN A 70 9.21 8.13 -5.06
CA GLN A 70 8.42 8.73 -3.99
C GLN A 70 8.37 10.24 -4.25
N PRO A 71 7.18 10.87 -4.31
CA PRO A 71 7.11 12.30 -4.44
C PRO A 71 7.82 12.89 -3.22
N ASN A 72 8.85 13.67 -3.53
CA ASN A 72 9.51 14.59 -2.61
C ASN A 72 8.46 15.28 -1.75
N GLY A 73 8.52 14.99 -0.45
CA GLY A 73 7.53 15.42 0.53
C GLY A 73 7.28 16.92 0.52
N ASN A 74 6.01 17.27 0.73
CA ASN A 74 5.58 18.52 1.33
C ASN A 74 4.54 18.21 2.40
#